data_AF-A0A7Y5KNX3-F1
#
_entry.id   AF-A0A7Y5KNX3-F1
#
_cell.length_a   1.000
_cell.length_b   1.000
_cell.length_c   1.000
_cell.angle_alpha   90.00
_cell.angle_beta   90.00
_cell.angle_gamma   90.00
#
_symmetry.space_group_name_H-M   'P 1'
#
loop_
_entity.id
_entity.type
_entity.pdbx_description
1 polymer ?
#
loop_
_entity_poly.entity_id
_entity_poly.type
_entity_poly.pdbx_seq_one_letter_code
_entity_poly.pdbx_strand_id
1 'polypeptide(L)'
;MAYSSNRRRRVLELAAVAAAAAALFPNTAQAQEVGGGAGLYVSFTFGAERLGVGYGLEGHFLGVLDGRTSPCGTDGRKGLGGLFQVGGINADTFRFVAAAHGGGEPDGDSMPGFVGELGLAGHYDGEISLGVHTGFLVQSPIFMTAFVRAEWLLDEYSVGTGVRALPTFGWIDPSGCSDGRPLRDDAGLVQLPKARRRHDIDVAGRRLRGATEHDIFLAEVWSNAAQAEAASVPAFLQLAAELIAYGAPDTLVSAALDAARDEIFHAELCAEVASRHAGVRVRPVLPAAPARRAIPGRDGLARLALESWVDGCLGEGAAAGRAMGSARIADDPATRRAHARIARDEARHAELGWRILTWALATGGSETKDVVHDARRASIANQAEDAPPCVRRAGYLGSSRIESIHAKHERHARRRLDTVLASR
;
A
#
# COMPACT_ATOMS: atom_id res chain seq x y z
N MET A 1 -39.63 -7.67 -15.76
CA MET A 1 -39.43 -9.14 -15.69
C MET A 1 -38.11 -9.63 -16.30
N ALA A 2 -37.54 -8.99 -17.34
CA ALA A 2 -36.24 -9.40 -17.91
C ALA A 2 -35.02 -9.19 -16.98
N TYR A 3 -34.99 -8.11 -16.19
CA TYR A 3 -33.89 -7.79 -15.25
C TYR A 3 -33.73 -8.83 -14.12
N SER A 4 -34.84 -9.42 -13.64
CA SER A 4 -34.80 -10.42 -12.56
C SER A 4 -34.39 -11.82 -13.04
N SER A 5 -34.55 -12.11 -14.34
CA SER A 5 -34.15 -13.36 -14.99
C SER A 5 -32.63 -13.44 -15.14
N ASN A 6 -31.99 -12.36 -15.59
CA ASN A 6 -30.53 -12.28 -15.68
C ASN A 6 -29.84 -12.29 -14.32
N ARG A 7 -30.38 -11.57 -13.33
CA ARG A 7 -29.86 -11.58 -11.95
C ARG A 7 -29.91 -12.97 -11.30
N ARG A 8 -31.01 -13.71 -11.50
CA ARG A 8 -31.14 -15.10 -10.99
C ARG A 8 -30.14 -16.05 -11.64
N ARG A 9 -29.93 -15.95 -12.95
CA ARG A 9 -28.94 -16.79 -13.67
C ARG A 9 -27.51 -16.56 -13.14
N ARG A 10 -27.13 -15.30 -12.89
CA ARG A 10 -25.82 -14.94 -12.34
C ARG A 10 -25.63 -15.35 -10.88
N VAL A 11 -26.70 -15.27 -10.08
CA VAL A 11 -26.70 -15.76 -8.69
C VAL A 11 -26.54 -17.28 -8.63
N LEU A 12 -27.12 -18.03 -9.58
CA LEU A 12 -26.99 -19.49 -9.66
C LEU A 12 -25.60 -19.94 -10.11
N GLU A 13 -24.99 -19.26 -11.09
CA GLU A 13 -23.59 -19.49 -11.48
C GLU A 13 -22.62 -19.20 -10.32
N LEU A 14 -22.83 -18.10 -9.59
CA LEU A 14 -22.03 -17.74 -8.41
C LEU A 14 -22.18 -18.76 -7.27
N ALA A 15 -23.40 -19.23 -7.01
CA ALA A 15 -23.68 -20.21 -5.96
C ALA A 15 -23.05 -21.59 -6.24
N ALA A 16 -23.04 -22.04 -7.50
CA ALA A 16 -22.44 -23.31 -7.89
C ALA A 16 -20.91 -23.31 -7.71
N VAL A 17 -20.25 -22.18 -8.00
CA VAL A 17 -18.80 -22.01 -7.81
C VAL A 17 -18.44 -21.82 -6.33
N ALA A 18 -19.25 -21.07 -5.56
CA ALA A 18 -19.04 -20.84 -4.14
C ALA A 18 -19.21 -22.13 -3.29
N ALA A 19 -20.16 -23.00 -3.65
CA ALA A 19 -20.36 -24.28 -2.96
C ALA A 19 -19.19 -25.25 -3.19
N ALA A 20 -18.57 -25.24 -4.38
CA ALA A 20 -17.38 -26.03 -4.67
C ALA A 20 -16.14 -25.52 -3.89
N ALA A 21 -16.05 -24.22 -3.64
CA ALA A 21 -14.95 -23.59 -2.90
C ALA A 21 -15.06 -23.77 -1.37
N ALA A 22 -16.28 -23.65 -0.81
CA ALA A 22 -16.53 -23.83 0.63
C ALA A 22 -16.29 -25.27 1.12
N ALA A 23 -16.36 -26.26 0.22
CA ALA A 23 -16.08 -27.66 0.52
C ALA A 23 -14.57 -27.98 0.61
N LEU A 24 -13.69 -27.07 0.18
CA LEU A 24 -12.26 -27.37 0.05
C LEU A 24 -11.36 -26.74 1.14
N PHE A 25 -11.78 -25.68 1.87
CA PHE A 25 -10.89 -25.02 2.84
C PHE A 25 -11.64 -24.32 4.00
N PRO A 26 -11.24 -24.52 5.27
CA PRO A 26 -11.76 -23.78 6.42
C PRO A 26 -10.94 -22.50 6.72
N ASN A 27 -11.63 -21.46 7.18
CA ASN A 27 -11.11 -20.11 7.49
C ASN A 27 -10.42 -20.02 8.86
N THR A 28 -9.44 -19.11 8.97
CA THR A 28 -9.11 -18.41 10.22
C THR A 28 -9.30 -16.90 10.02
N ALA A 29 -9.87 -16.24 11.04
CA ALA A 29 -10.16 -14.81 11.07
C ALA A 29 -8.98 -14.01 11.67
N GLN A 30 -8.80 -12.75 11.25
CA GLN A 30 -7.98 -11.75 11.94
C GLN A 30 -8.80 -10.47 12.20
N ALA A 31 -8.52 -9.83 13.35
CA ALA A 31 -9.24 -8.69 13.92
C ALA A 31 -8.59 -7.33 13.59
N GLN A 32 -9.37 -6.26 13.75
CA GLN A 32 -9.12 -4.84 13.40
C GLN A 32 -7.78 -4.23 13.88
N GLU A 33 -7.26 -3.29 13.07
CA GLU A 33 -5.98 -2.58 13.24
C GLU A 33 -5.92 -1.65 14.49
N VAL A 34 -5.26 -2.13 15.54
CA VAL A 34 -4.55 -1.29 16.51
C VAL A 34 -3.08 -1.35 16.11
N GLY A 35 -2.50 -0.21 15.71
CA GLY A 35 -1.06 -0.14 15.42
C GLY A 35 -0.28 -0.31 16.71
N GLY A 36 0.56 -1.33 16.81
CA GLY A 36 1.38 -1.57 17.99
C GLY A 36 2.70 -2.23 17.63
N GLY A 37 3.72 -1.96 18.43
CA GLY A 37 5.08 -2.42 18.21
C GLY A 37 5.81 -2.67 19.52
N ALA A 38 7.00 -3.23 19.40
CA ALA A 38 7.89 -3.47 20.53
C ALA A 38 9.28 -2.95 20.21
N GLY A 39 10.02 -2.51 21.20
CA GLY A 39 11.34 -1.93 21.02
C GLY A 39 12.30 -2.28 22.14
N LEU A 40 13.56 -1.96 21.88
CA LEU A 40 14.66 -2.02 22.83
C LEU A 40 15.19 -0.62 23.01
N TYR A 41 15.56 -0.25 24.23
CA TYR A 41 16.21 1.02 24.50
C TYR A 41 17.42 0.84 25.40
N VAL A 42 18.35 1.79 25.27
CA VAL A 42 19.46 2.04 26.19
C VAL A 42 19.48 3.52 26.53
N SER A 43 19.75 3.85 27.79
CA SER A 43 19.80 5.21 28.28
C SER A 43 20.94 5.44 29.25
N PHE A 44 21.38 6.68 29.31
CA PHE A 44 22.13 7.19 30.42
C PHE A 44 21.16 7.89 31.38
N THR A 45 21.17 7.45 32.63
CA THR A 45 20.23 7.88 33.67
C THR A 45 21.00 8.60 34.78
N PHE A 46 20.51 9.77 35.19
CA PHE A 46 21.15 10.66 36.15
C PHE A 46 20.11 11.41 37.01
N GLY A 47 20.42 11.66 38.27
CA GLY A 47 19.54 12.29 39.26
C GLY A 47 20.31 12.63 40.54
N ALA A 48 19.65 13.20 41.55
CA ALA A 48 20.33 13.56 42.81
C ALA A 48 20.99 12.36 43.50
N GLU A 49 20.39 11.18 43.40
CA GLU A 49 20.87 9.96 44.08
C GLU A 49 21.15 8.78 43.13
N ARG A 50 20.97 8.95 41.81
CA ARG A 50 21.12 7.87 40.84
C ARG A 50 22.00 8.28 39.67
N LEU A 51 22.96 7.41 39.32
CA LEU A 51 23.77 7.49 38.12
C LEU A 51 23.93 6.08 37.56
N GLY A 52 23.59 5.88 36.28
CA GLY A 52 23.63 4.53 35.73
C GLY A 52 23.29 4.43 34.26
N VAL A 53 23.37 3.19 33.77
CA VAL A 53 22.94 2.82 32.43
C VAL A 53 21.59 2.12 32.54
N GLY A 54 20.58 2.72 31.92
CA GLY A 54 19.27 2.11 31.75
C GLY A 54 19.21 1.25 30.49
N TYR A 55 18.51 0.13 30.56
CA TYR A 55 18.23 -0.71 29.40
C TYR A 55 16.88 -1.42 29.59
N GLY A 56 16.18 -1.70 28.51
CA GLY A 56 14.89 -2.37 28.64
C GLY A 56 14.17 -2.64 27.33
N LEU A 57 13.00 -3.21 27.51
CA LEU A 57 12.00 -3.44 26.48
C LEU A 57 10.91 -2.37 26.60
N GLU A 58 10.40 -1.94 25.46
CA GLU A 58 9.19 -1.14 25.40
C GLU A 58 8.15 -1.82 24.51
N GLY A 59 6.89 -1.76 24.92
CA GLY A 59 5.73 -2.10 24.10
C GLY A 59 4.88 -0.85 23.94
N HIS A 60 4.38 -0.61 22.73
CA HIS A 60 3.54 0.55 22.49
C HIS A 60 2.38 0.21 21.56
N PHE A 61 1.29 0.95 21.71
CA PHE A 61 0.17 0.94 20.80
C PHE A 61 -0.30 2.38 20.55
N LEU A 62 -0.85 2.64 19.38
CA LEU A 62 -1.32 3.95 18.96
C LEU A 62 -2.67 3.80 18.24
N GLY A 63 -3.66 4.56 18.70
CA GLY A 63 -4.86 4.88 17.92
C GLY A 63 -4.61 6.15 17.12
N VAL A 64 -4.85 6.11 15.81
CA VAL A 64 -4.64 7.26 14.94
C VAL A 64 -5.79 8.26 15.15
N LEU A 65 -5.46 9.51 15.52
CA LEU A 65 -6.44 10.56 15.86
C LEU A 65 -6.72 11.51 14.68
N ASP A 66 -5.73 11.73 13.82
CA ASP A 66 -5.84 12.56 12.62
C ASP A 66 -4.82 12.09 11.56
N GLY A 67 -5.26 12.02 10.31
CA GLY A 67 -4.60 11.29 9.21
C GLY A 67 -5.06 9.83 9.17
N ARG A 68 -5.85 9.44 8.17
CA ARG A 68 -6.13 7.99 7.96
C ARG A 68 -4.82 7.29 7.61
N THR A 69 -4.73 6.00 7.92
CA THR A 69 -3.83 5.05 7.25
C THR A 69 -4.25 4.93 5.78
N SER A 70 -4.21 6.05 5.05
CA SER A 70 -4.31 6.02 3.61
C SER A 70 -3.01 5.42 3.13
N PRO A 71 -3.02 4.29 2.41
CA PRO A 71 -1.82 3.62 1.92
C PRO A 71 -1.08 4.45 0.84
N CYS A 72 -1.44 5.72 0.69
CA CYS A 72 -1.06 6.64 -0.38
C CYS A 72 -0.80 8.08 0.10
N GLY A 73 -0.96 8.37 1.40
CA GLY A 73 -0.83 9.74 1.92
C GLY A 73 0.62 10.11 2.21
N THR A 74 1.07 11.27 1.72
CA THR A 74 2.31 11.93 2.18
C THR A 74 2.05 12.88 3.37
N ASP A 75 0.81 12.95 3.87
CA ASP A 75 0.42 13.89 4.90
C ASP A 75 0.87 13.40 6.29
N GLY A 76 1.28 14.35 7.13
CA GLY A 76 1.72 14.10 8.50
C GLY A 76 0.67 13.37 9.35
N ARG A 77 1.07 12.27 10.00
CA ARG A 77 0.18 11.45 10.84
C ARG A 77 0.15 11.97 12.27
N LYS A 78 -0.98 11.87 12.97
CA LYS A 78 -1.08 12.15 14.41
C LYS A 78 -1.87 11.07 15.13
N GLY A 79 -1.40 10.66 16.30
CA GLY A 79 -2.12 9.67 17.10
C GLY A 79 -1.82 9.75 18.57
N LEU A 80 -2.58 8.98 19.34
CA LEU A 80 -2.44 8.83 20.78
C LEU A 80 -2.68 7.38 21.17
N GLY A 81 -1.95 6.89 22.16
CA GLY A 81 -2.12 5.54 22.66
C GLY A 81 -1.34 5.31 23.94
N GLY A 82 -0.94 4.06 24.16
CA GLY A 82 -0.22 3.66 25.36
C GLY A 82 1.21 3.20 25.07
N LEU A 83 2.05 3.43 26.06
CA LEU A 83 3.43 2.98 26.16
C LEU A 83 3.59 2.21 27.47
N PHE A 84 4.25 1.06 27.39
CA PHE A 84 4.69 0.30 28.55
C PHE A 84 6.18 -0.01 28.42
N GLN A 85 6.94 0.15 29.49
CA GLN A 85 8.36 -0.16 29.53
C GLN A 85 8.68 -1.03 30.73
N VAL A 86 9.61 -1.96 30.53
CA VAL A 86 10.22 -2.76 31.59
C VAL A 86 11.72 -2.88 31.33
N GLY A 87 12.52 -2.73 32.36
CA GLY A 87 13.97 -2.71 32.21
C GLY A 87 14.70 -2.66 33.53
N GLY A 88 15.99 -2.40 33.44
CA GLY A 88 16.85 -2.15 34.59
C GLY A 88 17.55 -0.81 34.47
N ILE A 89 17.93 -0.25 35.61
CA ILE A 89 19.00 0.74 35.71
C ILE A 89 20.13 0.03 36.45
N ASN A 90 21.29 -0.06 35.82
CA ASN A 90 22.38 -0.93 36.27
C ASN A 90 21.88 -2.39 36.49
N ALA A 91 22.39 -3.09 37.49
CA ALA A 91 22.03 -4.48 37.79
C ALA A 91 21.16 -4.61 39.05
N ASP A 92 20.91 -3.52 39.76
CA ASP A 92 20.30 -3.48 41.09
C ASP A 92 18.89 -2.89 41.12
N THR A 93 18.52 -2.10 40.11
CA THR A 93 17.21 -1.43 40.07
C THR A 93 16.37 -1.95 38.92
N PHE A 94 15.22 -2.55 39.23
CA PHE A 94 14.19 -2.85 38.22
C PHE A 94 13.34 -1.60 37.96
N ARG A 95 13.08 -1.27 36.69
CA ARG A 95 12.30 -0.11 36.25
C ARG A 95 11.09 -0.55 35.43
N PHE A 96 9.95 0.09 35.69
CA PHE A 96 8.78 -0.01 34.83
C PHE A 96 8.14 1.36 34.59
N VAL A 97 7.51 1.51 33.42
CA VAL A 97 6.75 2.71 33.06
C VAL A 97 5.44 2.30 32.41
N ALA A 98 4.36 2.98 32.77
CA ALA A 98 3.08 2.92 32.08
C ALA A 98 2.65 4.35 31.75
N ALA A 99 2.59 4.69 30.47
CA ALA A 99 2.34 6.05 30.01
C ALA A 99 1.34 6.10 28.87
N ALA A 100 0.63 7.22 28.77
CA ALA A 100 0.05 7.63 27.51
C ALA A 100 1.15 8.29 26.67
N HIS A 101 1.14 8.04 25.37
CA HIS A 101 2.01 8.74 24.43
C HIS A 101 1.21 9.26 23.24
N GLY A 102 1.64 10.35 22.65
CA GLY A 102 0.95 10.96 21.52
C GLY A 102 1.84 11.93 20.78
N GLY A 103 1.60 12.08 19.49
CA GLY A 103 2.55 12.79 18.65
C GLY A 103 2.17 12.76 17.19
N GLY A 104 3.07 13.25 16.34
CA GLY A 104 2.89 13.19 14.91
C GLY A 104 4.12 13.45 14.06
N GLU A 105 3.94 13.26 12.77
CA GLU A 105 4.93 13.54 11.72
C GLU A 105 4.53 14.85 11.03
N PRO A 106 5.46 15.80 10.79
CA PRO A 106 5.13 17.05 10.11
C PRO A 106 4.85 16.88 8.61
N ASP A 107 5.58 16.00 7.93
CA ASP A 107 5.46 15.65 6.49
C ASP A 107 5.94 14.19 6.32
N GLY A 108 5.15 13.35 5.64
CA GLY A 108 5.40 11.90 5.50
C GLY A 108 6.67 11.54 4.74
N ASP A 109 7.21 10.35 5.05
CA ASP A 109 8.37 9.65 4.46
C ASP A 109 9.78 10.24 4.62
N SER A 110 9.97 11.47 5.12
CA SER A 110 11.32 12.06 5.19
C SER A 110 11.67 12.85 6.45
N MET A 111 10.70 13.17 7.30
CA MET A 111 10.93 13.94 8.52
C MET A 111 10.79 13.08 9.77
N PRO A 112 11.59 13.34 10.82
CA PRO A 112 11.45 12.64 12.08
C PRO A 112 10.08 12.91 12.72
N GLY A 113 9.47 11.86 13.26
CA GLY A 113 8.24 11.96 14.04
C GLY A 113 8.55 12.44 15.47
N PHE A 114 7.65 13.21 16.05
CA PHE A 114 7.77 13.74 17.41
C PHE A 114 6.68 13.18 18.30
N VAL A 115 7.06 12.62 19.45
CA VAL A 115 6.15 11.96 20.39
C VAL A 115 6.40 12.50 21.80
N GLY A 116 5.33 12.91 22.47
CA GLY A 116 5.32 13.20 23.90
C GLY A 116 4.79 12.02 24.70
N GLU A 117 5.33 11.80 25.89
CA GLU A 117 4.97 10.72 26.82
C GLU A 117 4.55 11.35 28.17
N LEU A 118 3.49 10.83 28.79
CA LEU A 118 3.03 11.22 30.13
C LEU A 118 2.45 10.00 30.86
N GLY A 119 2.95 9.70 32.06
CA GLY A 119 2.53 8.50 32.78
C GLY A 119 3.06 8.37 34.20
N LEU A 120 3.17 7.11 34.62
CA LEU A 120 3.75 6.70 35.88
C LEU A 120 5.00 5.88 35.64
N ALA A 121 6.04 6.14 36.43
CA ALA A 121 7.25 5.34 36.51
C ALA A 121 7.33 4.69 37.90
N GLY A 122 7.99 3.53 37.98
CA GLY A 122 8.28 2.90 39.25
C GLY A 122 9.59 2.13 39.24
N HIS A 123 10.23 2.11 40.40
CA HIS A 123 11.44 1.36 40.67
C HIS A 123 11.20 0.28 41.71
N TYR A 124 11.97 -0.80 41.60
CA TYR A 124 12.10 -1.81 42.62
C TYR A 124 13.57 -2.18 42.82
N ASP A 125 14.11 -1.79 43.97
CA ASP A 125 15.48 -2.03 44.45
C ASP A 125 15.48 -2.73 45.83
N GLY A 126 14.34 -3.33 46.20
CA GLY A 126 14.04 -3.89 47.52
C GLY A 126 12.81 -3.25 48.15
N GLU A 127 12.53 -2.00 47.80
CA GLU A 127 11.27 -1.29 48.08
C GLU A 127 10.68 -0.73 46.78
N ILE A 128 9.36 -0.46 46.77
CA ILE A 128 8.70 0.14 45.59
C ILE A 128 8.72 1.66 45.74
N SER A 129 9.33 2.34 44.77
CA SER A 129 9.26 3.79 44.62
C SER A 129 8.45 4.15 43.37
N LEU A 130 7.63 5.20 43.43
CA LEU A 130 6.79 5.65 42.33
C LEU A 130 7.06 7.09 41.95
N GLY A 131 6.92 7.42 40.67
CA GLY A 131 7.02 8.79 40.18
C GLY A 131 6.15 9.10 38.97
N VAL A 132 6.12 10.39 38.65
CA VAL A 132 5.43 10.91 37.46
C VAL A 132 6.41 10.92 36.30
N HIS A 133 6.02 10.24 35.23
CA HIS A 133 6.80 10.11 34.02
C HIS A 133 6.44 11.16 32.98
N THR A 134 7.44 11.81 32.43
CA THR A 134 7.31 12.62 31.21
C THR A 134 8.44 12.30 30.25
N GLY A 135 8.13 12.29 28.95
CA GLY A 135 9.12 11.98 27.93
C GLY A 135 8.88 12.74 26.65
N PHE A 136 9.96 12.95 25.90
CA PHE A 136 9.92 13.43 24.53
C PHE A 136 10.83 12.55 23.69
N LEU A 137 10.29 12.03 22.60
CA LEU A 137 10.96 11.09 21.71
C LEU A 137 10.89 11.60 20.27
N VAL A 138 12.02 11.48 19.59
CA VAL A 138 12.18 11.72 18.17
C VAL A 138 12.40 10.37 17.50
N GLN A 139 11.54 10.02 16.54
CA GLN A 139 11.66 8.77 15.79
C GLN A 139 12.15 9.06 14.37
N SER A 140 13.17 8.32 13.92
CA SER A 140 13.65 8.36 12.54
C SER A 140 12.86 7.42 11.63
N PRO A 141 12.86 7.67 10.30
CA PRO A 141 12.27 6.78 9.31
C PRO A 141 12.87 5.36 9.27
N ILE A 142 14.04 5.14 9.88
CA ILE A 142 14.76 3.85 9.91
C ILE A 142 14.63 3.18 11.28
N PHE A 143 13.48 3.38 11.95
CA PHE A 143 13.11 2.71 13.20
C PHE A 143 13.99 3.03 14.43
N MET A 144 14.90 4.00 14.33
CA MET A 144 15.71 4.47 15.46
C MET A 144 14.96 5.55 16.22
N THR A 145 15.08 5.54 17.55
CA THR A 145 14.49 6.55 18.42
C THR A 145 15.56 7.23 19.25
N ALA A 146 15.47 8.54 19.43
CA ALA A 146 16.22 9.28 20.45
C ALA A 146 15.22 9.90 21.43
N PHE A 147 15.51 9.88 22.73
CA PHE A 147 14.59 10.40 23.73
C PHE A 147 15.28 11.13 24.88
N VAL A 148 14.48 11.98 25.52
CA VAL A 148 14.75 12.57 26.84
C VAL A 148 13.54 12.31 27.74
N ARG A 149 13.78 11.90 28.98
CA ARG A 149 12.73 11.55 29.95
C ARG A 149 13.06 12.11 31.34
N ALA A 150 12.02 12.40 32.11
CA ALA A 150 12.11 12.89 33.47
C ALA A 150 11.06 12.20 34.35
N GLU A 151 11.51 11.71 35.51
CA GLU A 151 10.73 11.02 36.53
C GLU A 151 10.66 11.89 37.80
N TRP A 152 9.73 12.84 37.85
CA TRP A 152 9.77 14.02 38.73
C TRP A 152 9.78 13.74 40.24
N LEU A 153 9.19 12.62 40.69
CA LEU A 153 9.16 12.25 42.12
C LEU A 153 10.27 11.25 42.49
N LEU A 154 10.99 10.74 41.49
CA LEU A 154 12.17 9.90 41.66
C LEU A 154 13.46 10.71 41.49
N ASP A 155 13.32 12.01 41.18
CA ASP A 155 14.38 12.96 40.81
C ASP A 155 15.40 12.37 39.84
N GLU A 156 14.87 11.74 38.78
CA GLU A 156 15.65 11.02 37.78
C GLU A 156 15.38 11.56 36.37
N TYR A 157 16.44 11.71 35.59
CA TYR A 157 16.42 12.15 34.21
C TYR A 157 17.17 11.12 33.36
N SER A 158 16.72 10.92 32.13
CA SER A 158 17.44 10.04 31.21
C SER A 158 17.48 10.58 29.80
N VAL A 159 18.60 10.29 29.12
CA VAL A 159 18.78 10.51 27.68
C VAL A 159 19.20 9.20 27.06
N GLY A 160 18.60 8.83 25.94
CA GLY A 160 18.86 7.52 25.37
C GLY A 160 18.47 7.37 23.92
N THR A 161 18.75 6.16 23.43
CA THR A 161 18.43 5.73 22.08
C THR A 161 17.80 4.35 22.11
N GLY A 162 17.10 4.00 21.04
CA GLY A 162 16.41 2.72 20.94
C GLY A 162 16.07 2.36 19.51
N VAL A 163 15.52 1.17 19.36
CA VAL A 163 15.04 0.63 18.10
C VAL A 163 13.63 0.08 18.33
N ARG A 164 12.67 0.48 17.49
CA ARG A 164 11.29 -0.05 17.51
C ARG A 164 11.07 -1.01 16.35
N ALA A 165 10.75 -2.26 16.62
CA ALA A 165 10.16 -3.15 15.64
C ALA A 165 8.70 -2.72 15.42
N LEU A 166 8.41 -2.29 14.19
CA LEU A 166 7.20 -1.58 13.76
C LEU A 166 7.21 -0.10 14.20
N PRO A 167 7.03 0.85 13.26
CA PRO A 167 7.12 2.28 13.58
C PRO A 167 5.88 2.75 14.36
N THR A 168 6.06 3.75 15.24
CA THR A 168 5.00 4.26 16.14
C THR A 168 3.71 4.67 15.42
N PHE A 169 3.81 5.11 14.16
CA PHE A 169 2.68 5.55 13.34
C PHE A 169 2.20 4.51 12.30
N GLY A 170 2.61 3.24 12.44
CA GLY A 170 2.26 2.15 11.51
C GLY A 170 3.12 2.12 10.23
N TRP A 171 3.14 0.96 9.54
CA TRP A 171 3.84 0.83 8.27
C TRP A 171 3.23 1.78 7.24
N ILE A 172 4.09 2.54 6.56
CA ILE A 172 3.77 3.03 5.22
C ILE A 172 4.01 1.82 4.33
N ASP A 173 2.97 1.33 3.67
CA ASP A 173 3.14 0.41 2.56
C ASP A 173 3.45 1.27 1.32
N PRO A 174 4.73 1.39 0.89
CA PRO A 174 5.07 2.12 -0.34
C PRO A 174 4.43 1.50 -1.60
N SER A 175 3.77 0.34 -1.48
CA SER A 175 3.05 -0.33 -2.56
C SER A 175 1.54 -0.03 -2.61
N GLY A 176 1.03 0.75 -1.66
CA GLY A 176 -0.37 1.10 -1.55
C GLY A 176 -0.95 1.89 -2.72
N CYS A 177 -0.09 2.57 -3.47
CA CYS A 177 -0.40 3.35 -4.66
C CYS A 177 0.55 2.95 -5.79
N SER A 178 0.26 1.84 -6.47
CA SER A 178 1.03 1.39 -7.62
C SER A 178 0.47 1.95 -8.92
N ASP A 179 1.32 2.00 -9.94
CA ASP A 179 0.85 2.14 -11.33
C ASP A 179 -0.02 0.91 -11.68
N GLY A 180 -1.19 1.15 -12.29
CA GLY A 180 -2.23 0.15 -12.52
C GLY A 180 -3.23 0.02 -11.36
N ARG A 181 -4.14 -0.96 -11.44
CA ARG A 181 -5.08 -1.32 -10.34
C ARG A 181 -4.63 -2.58 -9.60
N PRO A 182 -4.01 -2.44 -8.41
CA PRO A 182 -3.64 -3.58 -7.60
C PRO A 182 -4.87 -4.29 -7.01
N LEU A 183 -4.74 -5.58 -6.76
CA LEU A 183 -5.71 -6.32 -5.96
C LEU A 183 -5.59 -5.92 -4.49
N ARG A 184 -6.72 -5.68 -3.82
CA ARG A 184 -6.77 -5.33 -2.40
C ARG A 184 -7.52 -6.37 -1.59
N ASP A 185 -7.05 -6.67 -0.39
CA ASP A 185 -7.73 -7.57 0.56
C ASP A 185 -8.87 -6.89 1.33
N ASP A 186 -9.45 -7.62 2.31
CA ASP A 186 -10.53 -7.12 3.17
C ASP A 186 -10.14 -5.88 3.98
N ALA A 187 -8.86 -5.74 4.34
CA ALA A 187 -8.31 -4.56 5.03
C ALA A 187 -8.02 -3.39 4.08
N GLY A 188 -8.12 -3.61 2.76
CA GLY A 188 -7.79 -2.60 1.75
C GLY A 188 -6.29 -2.54 1.42
N LEU A 189 -5.50 -3.49 1.90
CA LEU A 189 -4.05 -3.55 1.66
C LEU A 189 -3.76 -4.15 0.29
N VAL A 190 -2.71 -3.64 -0.37
CA VAL A 190 -2.30 -4.11 -1.70
C VAL A 190 -1.69 -5.50 -1.60
N GLN A 191 -2.23 -6.42 -2.39
CA GLN A 191 -1.71 -7.76 -2.56
C GLN A 191 -0.70 -7.74 -3.71
N LEU A 192 0.55 -7.40 -3.39
CA LEU A 192 1.61 -7.43 -4.39
C LEU A 192 1.82 -8.86 -4.91
N PRO A 193 1.94 -9.03 -6.24
CA PRO A 193 2.42 -10.30 -6.76
C PRO A 193 3.82 -10.57 -6.18
N LYS A 194 4.07 -11.80 -5.74
CA LYS A 194 5.43 -12.22 -5.38
C LYS A 194 6.30 -12.00 -6.61
N ALA A 195 7.20 -11.02 -6.56
CA ALA A 195 8.19 -10.81 -7.59
C ALA A 195 8.91 -12.15 -7.83
N ARG A 196 8.85 -12.67 -9.05
CA ARG A 196 9.66 -13.84 -9.39
C ARG A 196 11.11 -13.38 -9.29
N ARG A 197 11.89 -13.96 -8.37
CA ARG A 197 13.32 -13.65 -8.33
C ARG A 197 13.95 -14.10 -9.65
N ARG A 198 15.11 -13.54 -9.96
CA ARG A 198 15.98 -13.95 -11.08
C ARG A 198 16.21 -15.47 -11.19
N HIS A 199 16.03 -16.22 -10.09
CA HIS A 199 16.12 -17.69 -10.01
C HIS A 199 14.77 -18.44 -10.12
N ASP A 200 13.63 -17.76 -9.99
CA ASP A 200 12.27 -18.34 -10.09
C ASP A 200 11.74 -18.36 -11.53
N ILE A 201 12.51 -17.80 -12.47
CA ILE A 201 12.49 -18.26 -13.86
C ILE A 201 13.18 -19.64 -13.81
N ASP A 202 12.42 -20.67 -13.41
CA ASP A 202 12.87 -22.06 -13.42
C ASP A 202 13.01 -22.51 -14.88
N VAL A 203 14.06 -21.98 -15.51
CA VAL A 203 14.64 -22.55 -16.71
C VAL A 203 15.31 -23.79 -16.19
N ALA A 204 14.71 -24.96 -16.44
CA ALA A 204 15.32 -26.26 -16.21
C ALA A 204 16.72 -26.34 -16.85
N GLY A 205 17.74 -25.79 -16.18
CA GLY A 205 19.18 -25.72 -16.51
C GLY A 205 19.59 -25.34 -17.93
N ARG A 206 18.67 -25.00 -18.84
CA ARG A 206 18.94 -24.98 -20.29
C ARG A 206 18.31 -23.75 -20.93
N ARG A 207 19.17 -22.77 -21.27
CA ARG A 207 19.01 -21.72 -22.33
C ARG A 207 19.11 -20.23 -21.94
N LEU A 208 19.92 -19.87 -20.95
CA LEU A 208 20.59 -18.55 -20.96
C LEU A 208 22.03 -18.62 -21.49
N ARG A 209 22.46 -19.76 -22.07
CA ARG A 209 23.76 -19.85 -22.75
C ARG A 209 23.71 -19.04 -24.05
N GLY A 210 24.30 -17.84 -24.04
CA GLY A 210 24.38 -16.92 -25.18
C GLY A 210 23.37 -15.77 -25.18
N ALA A 211 22.52 -15.65 -24.15
CA ALA A 211 21.65 -14.49 -23.97
C ALA A 211 22.49 -13.28 -23.54
N THR A 212 22.23 -12.11 -24.12
CA THR A 212 22.92 -10.88 -23.71
C THR A 212 22.36 -10.37 -22.38
N GLU A 213 23.10 -9.52 -21.66
CA GLU A 213 22.58 -8.84 -20.46
C GLU A 213 21.29 -8.05 -20.77
N HIS A 214 21.20 -7.52 -22.00
CA HIS A 214 20.02 -6.84 -22.50
C HIS A 214 18.80 -7.77 -22.59
N ASP A 215 18.96 -9.00 -23.10
CA ASP A 215 17.87 -9.97 -23.21
C ASP A 215 17.39 -10.44 -21.83
N ILE A 216 18.32 -10.66 -20.90
CA ILE A 216 18.01 -11.05 -19.52
C ILE A 216 17.18 -9.95 -18.83
N PHE A 217 17.61 -8.70 -18.93
CA PHE A 217 16.90 -7.57 -18.33
C PHE A 217 15.49 -7.41 -18.90
N LEU A 218 15.33 -7.51 -20.24
CA LEU A 218 14.01 -7.39 -20.86
C LEU A 218 13.10 -8.56 -20.51
N ALA A 219 13.64 -9.78 -20.47
CA ALA A 219 12.86 -10.93 -20.02
C ALA A 219 12.31 -10.73 -18.60
N GLU A 220 13.12 -10.17 -17.70
CA GLU A 220 12.73 -9.88 -16.31
C GLU A 220 11.66 -8.78 -16.23
N VAL A 221 11.90 -7.63 -16.86
CA VAL A 221 10.94 -6.51 -16.86
C VAL A 221 9.59 -6.92 -17.45
N TRP A 222 9.59 -7.59 -18.61
CA TRP A 222 8.35 -8.01 -19.25
C TRP A 222 7.64 -9.14 -18.49
N SER A 223 8.39 -9.98 -17.77
CA SER A 223 7.80 -10.98 -16.87
C SER A 223 7.12 -10.31 -15.68
N ASN A 224 7.75 -9.29 -15.10
CA ASN A 224 7.17 -8.52 -14.00
C ASN A 224 5.93 -7.74 -14.47
N ALA A 225 5.98 -7.12 -15.66
CA ALA A 225 4.83 -6.48 -16.27
C ALA A 225 3.69 -7.50 -16.46
N ALA A 226 3.96 -8.66 -17.08
CA ALA A 226 2.95 -9.70 -17.29
C ALA A 226 2.30 -10.17 -15.97
N GLN A 227 3.08 -10.24 -14.91
CA GLN A 227 2.60 -10.63 -13.59
C GLN A 227 1.79 -9.52 -12.90
N ALA A 228 2.13 -8.25 -13.13
CA ALA A 228 1.36 -7.10 -12.67
C ALA A 228 -0.01 -7.03 -13.37
N GLU A 229 -0.06 -7.12 -14.70
CA GLU A 229 -1.33 -7.12 -15.44
C GLU A 229 -2.22 -8.30 -15.03
N ALA A 230 -1.62 -9.47 -14.81
CA ALA A 230 -2.35 -10.64 -14.30
C ALA A 230 -2.92 -10.44 -12.88
N ALA A 231 -2.29 -9.59 -12.06
CA ALA A 231 -2.81 -9.24 -10.73
C ALA A 231 -3.97 -8.22 -10.81
N SER A 232 -4.03 -7.40 -11.86
CA SER A 232 -5.15 -6.47 -12.11
C SER A 232 -6.45 -7.19 -12.49
N VAL A 233 -6.37 -8.39 -13.09
CA VAL A 233 -7.55 -9.20 -13.47
C VAL A 233 -8.49 -9.45 -12.27
N PRO A 234 -8.07 -10.08 -11.16
CA PRO A 234 -8.94 -10.27 -10.00
C PRO A 234 -9.36 -8.95 -9.35
N ALA A 235 -8.56 -7.87 -9.46
CA ALA A 235 -8.92 -6.56 -8.94
C ALA A 235 -10.14 -5.96 -9.66
N PHE A 236 -10.20 -6.07 -10.99
CA PHE A 236 -11.37 -5.67 -11.78
C PHE A 236 -12.58 -6.59 -11.56
N LEU A 237 -12.37 -7.89 -11.36
CA LEU A 237 -13.45 -8.81 -10.99
C LEU A 237 -14.05 -8.47 -9.62
N GLN A 238 -13.21 -8.14 -8.64
CA GLN A 238 -13.62 -7.65 -7.33
C GLN A 238 -14.40 -6.33 -7.46
N LEU A 239 -13.91 -5.39 -8.26
CA LEU A 239 -14.60 -4.13 -8.54
C LEU A 239 -15.99 -4.38 -9.14
N ALA A 240 -16.11 -5.29 -10.11
CA ALA A 240 -17.40 -5.64 -10.71
C ALA A 240 -18.36 -6.23 -9.66
N ALA A 241 -17.88 -7.09 -8.75
CA ALA A 241 -18.68 -7.65 -7.68
C ALA A 241 -19.17 -6.59 -6.69
N GLU A 242 -18.31 -5.65 -6.31
CA GLU A 242 -18.66 -4.53 -5.43
C GLU A 242 -19.66 -3.58 -6.09
N LEU A 243 -19.47 -3.24 -7.36
CA LEU A 243 -20.43 -2.44 -8.13
C LEU A 243 -21.82 -3.09 -8.17
N ILE A 244 -21.90 -4.41 -8.34
CA ILE A 244 -23.16 -5.16 -8.27
C ILE A 244 -23.75 -5.07 -6.85
N ALA A 245 -22.93 -5.28 -5.82
CA ALA A 245 -23.38 -5.27 -4.42
C ALA A 245 -23.96 -3.91 -4.01
N TYR A 246 -23.40 -2.82 -4.54
CA TYR A 246 -23.83 -1.45 -4.26
C TYR A 246 -24.90 -0.92 -5.22
N GLY A 247 -25.39 -1.74 -6.16
CA GLY A 247 -26.46 -1.34 -7.09
C GLY A 247 -26.03 -0.31 -8.13
N ALA A 248 -24.77 -0.35 -8.55
CA ALA A 248 -24.26 0.51 -9.61
C ALA A 248 -24.94 0.25 -10.96
N PRO A 249 -24.97 1.23 -11.89
CA PRO A 249 -25.45 1.02 -13.25
C PRO A 249 -24.74 -0.15 -13.95
N ASP A 250 -25.51 -0.97 -14.69
CA ASP A 250 -25.01 -2.14 -15.43
C ASP A 250 -23.86 -1.79 -16.41
N THR A 251 -23.80 -0.55 -16.87
CA THR A 251 -22.74 -0.05 -17.76
C THR A 251 -21.38 0.13 -17.06
N LEU A 252 -21.36 0.33 -15.73
CA LEU A 252 -20.12 0.35 -14.94
C LEU A 252 -19.64 -1.08 -14.67
N VAL A 253 -20.56 -1.98 -14.33
CA VAL A 253 -20.26 -3.40 -14.12
C VAL A 253 -19.69 -4.03 -15.40
N SER A 254 -20.34 -3.77 -16.54
CA SER A 254 -19.89 -4.29 -17.84
C SER A 254 -18.50 -3.76 -18.20
N ALA A 255 -18.25 -2.47 -17.99
CA ALA A 255 -16.95 -1.87 -18.26
C ALA A 255 -15.83 -2.43 -17.35
N ALA A 256 -16.13 -2.74 -16.08
CA ALA A 256 -15.16 -3.40 -15.18
C ALA A 256 -14.84 -4.83 -15.64
N LEU A 257 -15.84 -5.57 -16.12
CA LEU A 257 -15.62 -6.91 -16.70
C LEU A 257 -14.86 -6.86 -18.03
N ASP A 258 -15.08 -5.83 -18.84
CA ASP A 258 -14.31 -5.60 -20.06
C ASP A 258 -12.85 -5.27 -19.74
N ALA A 259 -12.60 -4.42 -18.73
CA ALA A 259 -11.25 -4.11 -18.25
C ALA A 259 -10.53 -5.39 -17.76
N ALA A 260 -11.20 -6.26 -17.00
CA ALA A 260 -10.63 -7.55 -16.60
C ALA A 260 -10.20 -8.43 -17.81
N ARG A 261 -10.89 -8.33 -18.95
CA ARG A 261 -10.52 -9.06 -20.19
C ARG A 261 -9.35 -8.38 -20.90
N ASP A 262 -9.32 -7.06 -20.92
CA ASP A 262 -8.19 -6.27 -21.43
C ASP A 262 -6.92 -6.65 -20.64
N GLU A 263 -7.00 -6.79 -19.31
CA GLU A 263 -5.85 -7.21 -18.48
C GLU A 263 -5.36 -8.64 -18.73
N ILE A 264 -6.25 -9.58 -19.07
CA ILE A 264 -5.82 -10.92 -19.51
C ILE A 264 -4.99 -10.79 -20.79
N PHE A 265 -5.46 -9.98 -21.73
CA PHE A 265 -4.74 -9.74 -22.98
C PHE A 265 -3.41 -9.02 -22.74
N HIS A 266 -3.35 -8.03 -21.85
CA HIS A 266 -2.12 -7.35 -21.48
C HIS A 266 -1.10 -8.31 -20.86
N ALA A 267 -1.55 -9.16 -19.93
CA ALA A 267 -0.71 -10.17 -19.29
C ALA A 267 -0.13 -11.16 -20.31
N GLU A 268 -0.94 -11.64 -21.25
CA GLU A 268 -0.50 -12.54 -22.33
C GLU A 268 0.49 -11.85 -23.28
N LEU A 269 0.22 -10.60 -23.66
CA LEU A 269 1.07 -9.82 -24.54
C LEU A 269 2.44 -9.56 -23.91
N CYS A 270 2.46 -9.14 -22.64
CA CYS A 270 3.69 -8.94 -21.88
C CYS A 270 4.47 -10.26 -21.74
N ALA A 271 3.79 -11.37 -21.46
CA ALA A 271 4.42 -12.69 -21.35
C ALA A 271 4.97 -13.19 -22.68
N GLU A 272 4.33 -12.87 -23.80
CA GLU A 272 4.86 -13.20 -25.12
C GLU A 272 6.17 -12.48 -25.40
N VAL A 273 6.24 -11.17 -25.10
CA VAL A 273 7.48 -10.38 -25.24
C VAL A 273 8.56 -10.91 -24.30
N ALA A 274 8.22 -11.19 -23.04
CA ALA A 274 9.12 -11.81 -22.08
C ALA A 274 9.68 -13.14 -22.59
N SER A 275 8.81 -13.99 -23.16
CA SER A 275 9.19 -15.31 -23.69
C SER A 275 10.20 -15.22 -24.83
N ARG A 276 10.06 -14.21 -25.71
CA ARG A 276 10.98 -13.99 -26.83
C ARG A 276 12.38 -13.65 -26.34
N HIS A 277 12.50 -12.79 -25.33
CA HIS A 277 13.80 -12.42 -24.74
C HIS A 277 14.37 -13.53 -23.84
N ALA A 278 13.52 -14.26 -23.12
CA ALA A 278 13.95 -15.35 -22.25
C ALA A 278 14.40 -16.61 -23.02
N GLY A 279 13.98 -16.76 -24.28
CA GLY A 279 14.20 -17.99 -25.06
C GLY A 279 13.41 -19.21 -24.55
N VAL A 280 12.50 -18.99 -23.59
CA VAL A 280 11.62 -19.97 -22.97
C VAL A 280 10.24 -19.37 -22.76
N ARG A 281 9.21 -20.20 -22.67
CA ARG A 281 7.84 -19.73 -22.48
C ARG A 281 7.65 -19.22 -21.04
N VAL A 282 7.42 -17.92 -20.91
CA VAL A 282 6.94 -17.27 -19.69
C VAL A 282 5.40 -17.37 -19.66
N ARG A 283 4.84 -17.62 -18.47
CA ARG A 283 3.39 -17.58 -18.23
C ARG A 283 3.12 -16.80 -16.96
N PRO A 284 2.24 -15.79 -17.00
CA PRO A 284 1.83 -15.10 -15.79
C PRO A 284 0.98 -16.04 -14.94
N VAL A 285 1.01 -15.84 -13.62
CA VAL A 285 0.19 -16.61 -12.69
C VAL A 285 -0.85 -15.67 -12.11
N LEU A 286 -2.14 -16.01 -12.24
CA LEU A 286 -3.17 -15.25 -11.55
C LEU A 286 -2.98 -15.42 -10.03
N PRO A 287 -2.87 -14.33 -9.25
CA PRO A 287 -2.77 -14.46 -7.81
C PRO A 287 -4.04 -15.15 -7.27
N ALA A 288 -3.84 -16.17 -6.45
CA ALA A 288 -4.92 -16.81 -5.72
C ALA A 288 -5.32 -15.88 -4.59
N ALA A 289 -6.40 -15.12 -4.77
CA ALA A 289 -6.89 -14.23 -3.74
C ALA A 289 -8.41 -14.34 -3.68
N PRO A 290 -8.98 -14.50 -2.47
CA PRO A 290 -10.42 -14.54 -2.32
C PRO A 290 -11.00 -13.18 -2.71
N ALA A 291 -12.19 -13.18 -3.32
CA ALA A 291 -12.94 -11.95 -3.47
C ALA A 291 -13.22 -11.40 -2.07
N ARG A 292 -12.71 -10.19 -1.78
CA ARG A 292 -12.96 -9.54 -0.51
C ARG A 292 -14.44 -9.24 -0.34
N ARG A 293 -14.93 -9.17 0.90
CA ARG A 293 -16.35 -8.90 1.16
C ARG A 293 -16.67 -7.43 0.90
N ALA A 294 -17.77 -7.18 0.18
CA ALA A 294 -18.32 -5.84 0.04
C ALA A 294 -18.77 -5.30 1.41
N ILE A 295 -18.34 -4.08 1.75
CA ILE A 295 -18.76 -3.40 2.98
C ILE A 295 -20.16 -2.82 2.76
N PRO A 296 -21.18 -3.17 3.56
CA PRO A 296 -22.52 -2.65 3.35
C PRO A 296 -22.61 -1.12 3.49
N GLY A 297 -23.53 -0.51 2.77
CA GLY A 297 -23.94 0.88 3.01
C GLY A 297 -22.92 1.94 2.56
N ARG A 298 -22.87 3.05 3.29
CA ARG A 298 -22.09 4.25 2.93
C ARG A 298 -20.58 4.04 3.04
N ASP A 299 -20.14 3.23 3.99
CA ASP A 299 -18.72 2.89 4.16
C ASP A 299 -18.16 2.15 2.93
N GLY A 300 -18.97 1.28 2.32
CA GLY A 300 -18.62 0.62 1.06
C GLY A 300 -18.49 1.57 -0.12
N LEU A 301 -19.37 2.56 -0.22
CA LEU A 301 -19.30 3.62 -1.24
C LEU A 301 -18.11 4.56 -1.01
N ALA A 302 -17.79 4.86 0.25
CA ALA A 302 -16.61 5.64 0.62
C ALA A 302 -15.30 4.93 0.22
N ARG A 303 -15.18 3.62 0.54
CA ARG A 303 -14.05 2.80 0.10
C ARG A 303 -13.97 2.72 -1.42
N LEU A 304 -15.09 2.45 -2.09
CA LEU A 304 -15.13 2.37 -3.54
C LEU A 304 -14.70 3.68 -4.21
N ALA A 305 -15.16 4.83 -3.70
CA ALA A 305 -14.78 6.14 -4.22
C ALA A 305 -13.27 6.39 -4.02
N LEU A 306 -12.74 6.09 -2.84
CA LEU A 306 -11.32 6.20 -2.53
C LEU A 306 -10.47 5.36 -3.50
N GLU A 307 -10.80 4.09 -3.67
CA GLU A 307 -10.06 3.19 -4.57
C GLU A 307 -10.30 3.51 -6.05
N SER A 308 -11.45 4.08 -6.41
CA SER A 308 -11.68 4.57 -7.77
C SER A 308 -10.81 5.78 -8.08
N TRP A 309 -10.60 6.65 -7.09
CA TRP A 309 -9.66 7.77 -7.19
C TRP A 309 -8.21 7.27 -7.26
N VAL A 310 -7.81 6.43 -6.30
CA VAL A 310 -6.44 5.96 -6.16
C VAL A 310 -6.05 4.98 -7.27
N ASP A 311 -6.71 3.83 -7.34
CA ASP A 311 -6.31 2.75 -8.26
C ASP A 311 -6.77 3.06 -9.68
N GLY A 312 -7.99 3.60 -9.83
CA GLY A 312 -8.57 3.93 -11.13
C GLY A 312 -8.00 5.20 -11.74
N CYS A 313 -8.25 6.35 -11.11
CA CYS A 313 -7.94 7.64 -11.72
C CYS A 313 -6.43 7.92 -11.74
N LEU A 314 -5.73 7.63 -10.64
CA LEU A 314 -4.28 7.84 -10.54
C LEU A 314 -3.51 6.64 -11.09
N GLY A 315 -3.78 5.43 -10.59
CA GLY A 315 -3.07 4.19 -10.96
C GLY A 315 -3.12 3.87 -12.45
N GLU A 316 -4.31 3.64 -13.01
CA GLU A 316 -4.46 3.32 -14.44
C GLU A 316 -4.04 4.49 -15.34
N GLY A 317 -4.25 5.73 -14.90
CA GLY A 317 -3.84 6.88 -15.69
C GLY A 317 -2.32 7.05 -15.73
N ALA A 318 -1.61 6.69 -14.65
CA ALA A 318 -0.16 6.57 -14.62
C ALA A 318 0.30 5.44 -15.57
N ALA A 319 -0.36 4.28 -15.52
CA ALA A 319 -0.12 3.14 -16.41
C ALA A 319 -0.21 3.53 -17.88
N ALA A 320 -1.29 4.24 -18.24
CA ALA A 320 -1.52 4.76 -19.58
C ALA A 320 -0.39 5.71 -20.02
N GLY A 321 -0.01 6.63 -19.13
CA GLY A 321 1.08 7.59 -19.37
C GLY A 321 2.43 6.89 -19.58
N ARG A 322 2.75 5.91 -18.74
CA ARG A 322 3.96 5.11 -18.81
C ARG A 322 4.02 4.31 -20.11
N ALA A 323 2.97 3.54 -20.41
CA ALA A 323 2.87 2.75 -21.63
C ALA A 323 2.96 3.65 -22.89
N MET A 324 2.32 4.82 -22.89
CA MET A 324 2.44 5.79 -23.98
C MET A 324 3.88 6.31 -24.14
N GLY A 325 4.55 6.59 -23.02
CA GLY A 325 5.96 6.98 -23.01
C GLY A 325 6.87 5.89 -23.60
N SER A 326 6.66 4.63 -23.19
CA SER A 326 7.37 3.46 -23.69
C SER A 326 7.15 3.23 -25.18
N ALA A 327 5.90 3.33 -25.66
CA ALA A 327 5.58 3.20 -27.08
C ALA A 327 6.35 4.22 -27.95
N ARG A 328 6.54 5.46 -27.46
CA ARG A 328 7.23 6.51 -28.22
C ARG A 328 8.72 6.26 -28.41
N ILE A 329 9.35 5.52 -27.51
CA ILE A 329 10.81 5.29 -27.52
C ILE A 329 11.18 3.86 -27.94
N ALA A 330 10.20 2.96 -28.06
CA ALA A 330 10.44 1.59 -28.50
C ALA A 330 10.80 1.55 -30.00
N ASP A 331 11.99 1.02 -30.31
CA ASP A 331 12.45 0.81 -31.69
C ASP A 331 11.77 -0.41 -32.33
N ASP A 332 11.60 -1.49 -31.56
CA ASP A 332 10.93 -2.70 -32.04
C ASP A 332 9.44 -2.45 -32.33
N PRO A 333 8.97 -2.72 -33.57
CA PRO A 333 7.57 -2.48 -33.92
C PRO A 333 6.56 -3.30 -33.12
N ALA A 334 6.92 -4.50 -32.65
CA ALA A 334 6.00 -5.32 -31.86
C ALA A 334 5.84 -4.76 -30.45
N THR A 335 6.94 -4.40 -29.79
CA THR A 335 6.94 -3.72 -28.49
C THR A 335 6.21 -2.38 -28.54
N ARG A 336 6.45 -1.58 -29.59
CA ARG A 336 5.73 -0.33 -29.82
C ARG A 336 4.22 -0.53 -29.92
N ARG A 337 3.78 -1.52 -30.70
CA ARG A 337 2.35 -1.85 -30.84
C ARG A 337 1.76 -2.35 -29.53
N ALA A 338 2.50 -3.15 -28.77
CA ALA A 338 2.06 -3.66 -27.48
C ALA A 338 1.79 -2.51 -26.50
N HIS A 339 2.78 -1.65 -26.28
CA HIS A 339 2.62 -0.48 -25.41
C HIS A 339 1.55 0.50 -25.91
N ALA A 340 1.41 0.71 -27.22
CA ALA A 340 0.37 1.59 -27.76
C ALA A 340 -1.04 1.02 -27.59
N ARG A 341 -1.18 -0.32 -27.53
CA ARG A 341 -2.44 -0.98 -27.20
C ARG A 341 -2.74 -0.83 -25.71
N ILE A 342 -1.81 -1.22 -24.84
CA ILE A 342 -1.92 -1.08 -23.37
C ILE A 342 -2.28 0.36 -23.01
N ALA A 343 -1.53 1.35 -23.51
CA ALA A 343 -1.78 2.77 -23.20
C ALA A 343 -3.21 3.25 -23.53
N ARG A 344 -3.84 2.68 -24.57
CA ARG A 344 -5.21 3.03 -24.97
C ARG A 344 -6.23 2.35 -24.07
N ASP A 345 -5.94 1.13 -23.66
CA ASP A 345 -6.80 0.31 -22.81
C ASP A 345 -6.76 0.89 -21.39
N GLU A 346 -5.57 1.18 -20.85
CA GLU A 346 -5.41 1.86 -19.56
C GLU A 346 -6.03 3.25 -19.50
N ALA A 347 -6.00 4.01 -20.60
CA ALA A 347 -6.70 5.28 -20.65
C ALA A 347 -8.24 5.11 -20.51
N ARG A 348 -8.80 4.00 -21.02
CA ARG A 348 -10.22 3.66 -20.80
C ARG A 348 -10.47 3.20 -19.38
N HIS A 349 -9.55 2.43 -18.79
CA HIS A 349 -9.63 1.98 -17.40
C HIS A 349 -9.60 3.15 -16.43
N ALA A 350 -8.74 4.15 -16.68
CA ALA A 350 -8.71 5.39 -15.92
C ALA A 350 -10.04 6.15 -16.00
N GLU A 351 -10.63 6.25 -17.20
CA GLU A 351 -11.94 6.89 -17.38
C GLU A 351 -13.07 6.11 -16.71
N LEU A 352 -12.98 4.78 -16.66
CA LEU A 352 -13.89 3.96 -15.85
C LEU A 352 -13.77 4.33 -14.36
N GLY A 353 -12.55 4.49 -13.84
CA GLY A 353 -12.29 5.00 -12.49
C GLY A 353 -13.01 6.33 -12.21
N TRP A 354 -12.91 7.29 -13.14
CA TRP A 354 -13.60 8.58 -13.02
C TRP A 354 -15.13 8.46 -13.00
N ARG A 355 -15.69 7.59 -13.83
CA ARG A 355 -17.14 7.34 -13.89
C ARG A 355 -17.64 6.70 -12.60
N ILE A 356 -16.90 5.74 -12.05
CA ILE A 356 -17.25 5.08 -10.78
C ILE A 356 -17.12 6.07 -9.62
N LEU A 357 -16.04 6.84 -9.56
CA LEU A 357 -15.85 7.88 -8.55
C LEU A 357 -17.02 8.88 -8.54
N THR A 358 -17.41 9.37 -9.72
CA THR A 358 -18.52 10.31 -9.86
C THR A 358 -19.85 9.71 -9.37
N TRP A 359 -20.10 8.44 -9.71
CA TRP A 359 -21.29 7.72 -9.27
C TRP A 359 -21.28 7.49 -7.75
N ALA A 360 -20.15 7.07 -7.19
CA ALA A 360 -20.00 6.82 -5.76
C ALA A 360 -20.15 8.11 -4.94
N LEU A 361 -19.56 9.22 -5.36
CA LEU A 361 -19.73 10.54 -4.72
C LEU A 361 -21.20 10.99 -4.74
N ALA A 362 -21.91 10.77 -5.84
CA ALA A 362 -23.33 11.11 -5.95
C ALA A 362 -24.23 10.24 -5.05
N THR A 363 -23.79 9.02 -4.71
CA THR A 363 -24.60 8.03 -3.98
C THR A 363 -24.24 7.97 -2.49
N GLY A 364 -22.97 8.23 -2.13
CA GLY A 364 -22.42 8.01 -0.78
C GLY A 364 -22.56 9.19 0.19
N GLY A 365 -22.82 10.41 -0.30
CA GLY A 365 -22.99 11.61 0.52
C GLY A 365 -21.67 12.23 1.01
N SER A 366 -21.75 13.08 2.04
CA SER A 366 -20.62 13.90 2.53
C SER A 366 -19.43 13.05 3.00
N GLU A 367 -19.67 11.96 3.72
CA GLU A 367 -18.60 11.07 4.20
C GLU A 367 -17.73 10.56 3.05
N THR A 368 -18.33 10.11 1.95
CA THR A 368 -17.61 9.68 0.74
C THR A 368 -16.80 10.81 0.11
N LYS A 369 -17.32 12.05 0.15
CA LYS A 369 -16.62 13.24 -0.36
C LYS A 369 -15.41 13.57 0.50
N ASP A 370 -15.54 13.50 1.83
CA ASP A 370 -14.49 13.80 2.78
C ASP A 370 -13.32 12.81 2.61
N VAL A 371 -13.61 11.51 2.52
CA VAL A 371 -12.57 10.48 2.27
C VAL A 371 -11.75 10.76 1.00
N VAL A 372 -12.41 11.14 -0.08
CA VAL A 372 -11.75 11.42 -1.36
C VAL A 372 -10.98 12.74 -1.31
N HIS A 373 -11.54 13.75 -0.64
CA HIS A 373 -10.89 15.03 -0.42
C HIS A 373 -9.59 14.86 0.39
N ASP A 374 -9.62 14.07 1.45
CA ASP A 374 -8.44 13.75 2.27
C ASP A 374 -7.39 12.99 1.44
N ALA A 375 -7.82 12.12 0.54
CA ALA A 375 -6.92 11.40 -0.38
C ALA A 375 -6.49 12.21 -1.61
N ARG A 376 -6.84 13.51 -1.71
CA ARG A 376 -6.52 14.35 -2.87
C ARG A 376 -5.02 14.38 -3.19
N ARG A 377 -4.18 14.31 -2.17
CA ARG A 377 -2.71 14.36 -2.29
C ARG A 377 -2.06 13.00 -2.56
N ALA A 378 -2.84 11.93 -2.74
CA ALA A 378 -2.33 10.63 -3.11
C ALA A 378 -1.35 10.73 -4.30
N SER A 379 -0.29 9.92 -4.26
CA SER A 379 0.77 9.88 -5.26
C SER A 379 1.09 8.43 -5.62
N ILE A 380 1.42 8.20 -6.90
CA ILE A 380 1.77 6.88 -7.42
C ILE A 380 3.27 6.63 -7.21
N ALA A 381 3.58 5.56 -6.49
CA ALA A 381 4.94 5.11 -6.25
C ALA A 381 5.61 4.70 -7.58
N ASN A 382 6.85 5.16 -7.76
CA ASN A 382 7.69 4.71 -8.86
C ASN A 382 8.42 3.42 -8.46
N GLN A 383 8.14 2.32 -9.16
CA GLN A 383 8.77 1.02 -8.92
C GLN A 383 9.83 0.66 -9.98
N ALA A 384 10.24 1.62 -10.82
CA ALA A 384 11.23 1.37 -11.85
C ALA A 384 12.66 1.37 -11.30
N GLU A 385 13.41 0.33 -11.63
CA GLU A 385 14.83 0.23 -11.34
C GLU A 385 15.67 1.02 -12.36
N ASP A 386 16.88 1.39 -11.96
CA ASP A 386 17.86 1.98 -12.87
C ASP A 386 18.31 0.94 -13.90
N ALA A 387 18.01 1.21 -15.16
CA ALA A 387 18.25 0.29 -16.25
C ALA A 387 19.56 0.59 -17.01
N PRO A 388 20.23 -0.44 -17.55
CA PRO A 388 21.38 -0.26 -18.42
C PRO A 388 21.07 0.67 -19.62
N PRO A 389 22.02 1.48 -20.12
CA PRO A 389 21.77 2.37 -21.26
C PRO A 389 21.28 1.67 -22.53
N CYS A 390 21.63 0.38 -22.71
CA CYS A 390 21.27 -0.40 -23.90
C CYS A 390 19.77 -0.74 -24.00
N VAL A 391 19.03 -0.80 -22.88
CA VAL A 391 17.60 -1.22 -22.86
C VAL A 391 16.61 -0.08 -23.13
N ARG A 392 17.07 1.18 -23.20
CA ARG A 392 16.20 2.33 -23.55
C ARG A 392 15.58 2.19 -24.94
N ARG A 393 16.29 1.57 -25.88
CA ARG A 393 15.82 1.31 -27.26
C ARG A 393 14.70 0.28 -27.32
N ALA A 394 14.53 -0.51 -26.27
CA ALA A 394 13.50 -1.54 -26.17
C ALA A 394 12.20 -1.05 -25.50
N GLY A 395 12.00 0.28 -25.37
CA GLY A 395 10.79 0.82 -24.75
C GLY A 395 10.88 1.04 -23.24
N TYR A 396 12.00 0.71 -22.61
CA TYR A 396 12.18 0.89 -21.17
C TYR A 396 12.40 2.36 -20.81
N LEU A 397 11.52 2.89 -19.94
CA LEU A 397 11.66 4.24 -19.39
C LEU A 397 12.47 4.18 -18.10
N GLY A 398 13.49 5.02 -17.98
CA GLY A 398 14.21 5.18 -16.72
C GLY A 398 13.35 5.86 -15.64
N SER A 399 13.70 5.61 -14.39
CA SER A 399 13.03 6.08 -13.18
C SER A 399 12.62 7.56 -13.22
N SER A 400 13.55 8.48 -13.50
CA SER A 400 13.27 9.93 -13.57
C SER A 400 12.24 10.33 -14.64
N ARG A 401 12.14 9.57 -15.74
CA ARG A 401 11.15 9.84 -16.79
C ARG A 401 9.77 9.33 -16.39
N ILE A 402 9.70 8.22 -15.67
CA ILE A 402 8.47 7.68 -15.10
C ILE A 402 7.93 8.64 -14.04
N GLU A 403 8.76 9.12 -13.12
CA GLU A 403 8.39 10.15 -12.13
C GLU A 403 7.83 11.41 -12.79
N SER A 404 8.47 11.89 -13.86
CA SER A 404 7.99 13.06 -14.60
C SER A 404 6.60 12.83 -15.22
N ILE A 405 6.36 11.63 -15.76
CA ILE A 405 5.07 11.22 -16.32
C ILE A 405 4.00 11.15 -15.22
N HIS A 406 4.31 10.47 -14.11
CA HIS A 406 3.41 10.32 -12.95
C HIS A 406 3.04 11.69 -12.39
N ALA A 407 4.03 12.53 -12.08
CA ALA A 407 3.79 13.86 -11.52
C ALA A 407 2.94 14.74 -12.46
N LYS A 408 3.14 14.62 -13.79
CA LYS A 408 2.29 15.33 -14.76
C LYS A 408 0.85 14.83 -14.73
N HIS A 409 0.66 13.51 -14.69
CA HIS A 409 -0.65 12.88 -14.60
C HIS A 409 -1.38 13.26 -13.31
N GLU A 410 -0.73 13.12 -12.16
CA GLU A 410 -1.28 13.50 -10.85
C GLU A 410 -1.74 14.95 -10.81
N ARG A 411 -0.95 15.90 -11.34
CA ARG A 411 -1.37 17.31 -11.41
C ARG A 411 -2.63 17.49 -12.25
N HIS A 412 -2.78 16.75 -13.34
CA HIS A 412 -3.98 16.81 -14.18
C HIS A 412 -5.18 16.16 -13.48
N ALA A 413 -4.99 14.98 -12.89
CA ALA A 413 -6.00 14.26 -12.13
C ALA A 413 -6.51 15.08 -10.95
N ARG A 414 -5.62 15.71 -10.16
CA ARG A 414 -6.00 16.56 -9.02
C ARG A 414 -6.88 17.74 -9.46
N ARG A 415 -6.55 18.41 -10.56
CA ARG A 415 -7.40 19.49 -11.12
C ARG A 415 -8.78 19.00 -11.55
N ARG A 416 -8.85 17.82 -12.16
CA ARG A 416 -10.13 17.19 -12.52
C ARG A 416 -10.92 16.82 -11.26
N LEU A 417 -10.25 16.28 -10.24
CA LEU A 417 -10.87 15.95 -8.96
C LEU A 417 -11.47 17.19 -8.29
N ASP A 418 -10.72 18.30 -8.25
CA ASP A 418 -11.20 19.58 -7.70
C ASP A 418 -12.50 20.04 -8.38
N THR A 419 -12.59 19.86 -9.70
CA THR A 419 -13.80 20.17 -10.47
C THR A 419 -14.97 19.25 -10.11
N VAL A 420 -14.71 17.94 -9.99
CA VAL A 420 -15.73 16.94 -9.61
C VAL A 420 -16.26 17.21 -8.21
N LEU A 421 -15.38 17.46 -7.23
CA LEU A 421 -15.74 17.75 -5.84
C LEU A 421 -16.45 19.10 -5.68
N ALA A 422 -16.19 20.09 -6.54
CA ALA A 422 -16.89 21.38 -6.50
C ALA A 422 -18.30 21.33 -7.10
N SER A 423 -18.55 20.39 -8.02
CA SER A 423 -19.84 20.25 -8.72
C SER A 423 -20.92 19.45 -7.96
N ARG A 424 -20.60 18.98 -6.76
CA ARG A 424 -21.40 18.06 -5.93
C ARG A 424 -21.35 18.51 -4.48
#